data_AF-A0A1S9RNL7-F1
#
_entry.id   AF-A0A1S9RNL7-F1
#
_cell.length_a   1.000
_cell.length_b   1.000
_cell.length_c   1.000
_cell.angle_alpha   90.00
_cell.angle_beta   90.00
_cell.angle_gamma   90.00
#
_symmetry.space_group_name_H-M   'P 1'
#
loop_
_entity.id
_entity.type
_entity.pdbx_description
1 polymer ?
#
loop_
_entity_poly.entity_id
_entity_poly.type
_entity_poly.pdbx_seq_one_letter_code
_entity_poly.pdbx_strand_id
1 'polypeptide(L)'
;MATRIPFDEYYWEEYLSGQKASLPALPTLTQLTPRVTRLLAGNPGIMQLQGTNTYLVGTGPARILIDTGEGRPIWHSMLVEYLREHNLTLAYVLVTHWHGDHVGGIPDLIAHDPTLQSRIYKHRPDRGQLPIADGQRFTVAGATVRAIFTPGHAVDHMCFVIEEENAIFTGDNVLGHGFSVLQDLAEYMASLARIAALGCERGYPGHGAVIEDLPAKMQLYIRHNEARVQQVIAVLAESMKLPGKRSGMTVPEIGQAIYGEVPGEIIENAIVPFLSQVLWKLAEDRKVGFEPGETSKRRWFELVSQ
;
A
#
# COMPACT_ATOMS: atom_id res chain seq x y z
N MET A 1 26.77 -7.89 25.81
CA MET A 1 25.72 -8.90 25.70
C MET A 1 24.55 -8.21 25.04
N ALA A 2 24.24 -8.57 23.79
CA ALA A 2 23.05 -8.05 23.12
C ALA A 2 21.85 -8.35 24.01
N THR A 3 21.08 -7.32 24.35
CA THR A 3 19.78 -7.49 24.98
C THR A 3 18.95 -8.38 24.06
N ARG A 4 18.86 -9.67 24.40
CA ARG A 4 17.80 -10.53 23.90
C ARG A 4 16.50 -9.86 24.31
N ILE A 5 15.90 -9.12 23.38
CA ILE A 5 14.55 -8.64 23.53
C ILE A 5 13.71 -9.92 23.68
N PRO A 6 12.99 -10.12 24.79
CA PRO A 6 12.14 -11.28 24.97
C PRO A 6 11.17 -11.39 23.80
N PHE A 7 10.70 -12.60 23.52
CA PHE A 7 9.56 -12.83 22.64
C PHE A 7 8.45 -11.83 23.00
N ASP A 8 8.23 -10.84 22.14
CA ASP A 8 7.26 -9.79 22.35
C ASP A 8 6.01 -10.15 21.55
N GLU A 9 4.95 -10.59 22.22
CA GLU A 9 3.64 -10.83 21.60
C GLU A 9 3.14 -9.56 20.86
N TYR A 10 3.56 -8.36 21.27
CA TYR A 10 3.23 -7.10 20.60
C TYR A 10 3.82 -6.99 19.17
N TYR A 11 4.96 -7.64 18.92
CA TYR A 11 5.70 -7.59 17.66
C TYR A 11 4.99 -8.38 16.54
N TRP A 12 4.32 -9.47 16.92
CA TRP A 12 3.48 -10.27 16.02
C TRP A 12 2.04 -9.79 15.98
N GLU A 13 1.58 -9.13 17.05
CA GLU A 13 0.33 -8.40 17.01
C GLU A 13 0.35 -7.38 15.87
N GLU A 14 1.28 -6.46 15.64
CA GLU A 14 1.09 -5.45 14.56
C GLU A 14 0.86 -5.96 13.12
N TYR A 15 1.46 -7.09 12.71
CA TYR A 15 1.17 -7.73 11.41
C TYR A 15 -0.16 -8.48 11.42
N LEU A 16 -0.52 -9.10 12.56
CA LEU A 16 -1.75 -9.88 12.75
C LEU A 16 -2.89 -9.11 13.45
N SER A 17 -2.70 -7.88 13.90
CA SER A 17 -3.61 -7.08 14.73
C SER A 17 -4.40 -6.14 13.85
N GLY A 18 -3.92 -5.82 12.66
CA GLY A 18 -4.82 -5.44 11.57
C GLY A 18 -5.85 -6.55 11.27
N GLN A 19 -5.48 -7.82 11.47
CA GLN A 19 -6.32 -8.99 11.18
C GLN A 19 -7.08 -9.56 12.40
N LYS A 20 -6.65 -9.24 13.62
CA LYS A 20 -7.23 -9.70 14.91
C LYS A 20 -7.82 -8.58 15.77
N ALA A 21 -7.49 -7.31 15.56
CA ALA A 21 -8.23 -6.24 16.21
C ALA A 21 -9.68 -6.31 15.72
N SER A 22 -10.63 -6.00 16.59
CA SER A 22 -12.00 -5.78 16.17
C SER A 22 -12.01 -4.59 15.22
N LEU A 23 -11.84 -4.86 13.93
CA LEU A 23 -11.94 -3.87 12.89
C LEU A 23 -13.30 -3.18 13.04
N PRO A 24 -13.36 -1.84 13.02
CA PRO A 24 -14.63 -1.16 13.14
C PRO A 24 -15.53 -1.60 11.99
N ALA A 25 -16.81 -1.79 12.29
CA ALA A 25 -17.81 -2.01 11.26
C ALA A 25 -17.89 -0.76 10.39
N LEU A 26 -17.60 -0.92 9.11
CA LEU A 26 -17.70 0.14 8.11
C LEU A 26 -19.01 -0.06 7.35
N PRO A 27 -19.90 0.95 7.30
CA PRO A 27 -21.09 0.85 6.46
C PRO A 27 -20.68 0.71 4.99
N THR A 28 -21.45 -0.10 4.25
CA THR A 28 -21.13 -0.42 2.86
C THR A 28 -21.13 0.81 1.96
N LEU A 29 -21.97 1.80 2.26
CA LEU A 29 -21.99 3.10 1.60
C LEU A 29 -22.00 4.21 2.66
N THR A 30 -21.14 5.21 2.52
CA THR A 30 -21.07 6.34 3.47
C THR A 30 -20.65 7.62 2.76
N GLN A 31 -21.42 8.70 2.95
CA GLN A 31 -20.98 10.05 2.60
C GLN A 31 -19.99 10.53 3.68
N LEU A 32 -18.69 10.59 3.34
CA LEU A 32 -17.63 10.99 4.28
C LEU A 32 -17.56 12.51 4.42
N THR A 33 -17.69 13.22 3.30
CA THR A 33 -17.73 14.68 3.20
C THR A 33 -18.76 15.09 2.14
N PRO A 34 -19.11 16.38 1.98
CA PRO A 34 -19.95 16.81 0.87
C PRO A 34 -19.40 16.46 -0.53
N ARG A 35 -18.10 16.14 -0.66
CA ARG A 35 -17.45 15.78 -1.93
C ARG A 35 -17.13 14.29 -2.07
N VAL A 36 -16.96 13.57 -0.97
CA VAL A 36 -16.43 12.20 -0.99
C VAL A 36 -17.48 11.23 -0.43
N THR A 37 -17.90 10.28 -1.26
CA THR A 37 -18.72 9.13 -0.88
C THR A 37 -17.88 7.87 -1.00
N ARG A 38 -17.84 7.03 0.04
CA ARG A 38 -17.14 5.75 0.03
C ARG A 38 -18.14 4.61 -0.20
N LEU A 39 -17.77 3.67 -1.06
CA LEU A 39 -18.48 2.41 -1.29
C LEU A 39 -17.51 1.25 -1.05
N LEU A 40 -17.85 0.32 -0.15
CA LEU A 40 -17.10 -0.91 0.05
C LEU A 40 -17.39 -1.90 -1.08
N ALA A 41 -16.36 -2.55 -1.58
CA ALA A 41 -16.46 -3.50 -2.68
C ALA A 41 -17.02 -4.89 -2.29
N GLY A 42 -17.35 -5.11 -1.01
CA GLY A 42 -17.98 -6.35 -0.55
C GLY A 42 -17.06 -7.59 -0.60
N ASN A 43 -15.75 -7.36 -0.53
CA ASN A 43 -14.67 -8.35 -0.60
C ASN A 43 -13.82 -8.33 0.69
N PRO A 44 -14.38 -8.54 1.89
CA PRO A 44 -13.59 -8.58 3.12
C PRO A 44 -12.59 -9.74 3.07
N GLY A 45 -11.41 -9.53 3.63
CA GLY A 45 -10.32 -10.50 3.53
C GLY A 45 -9.13 -10.15 4.41
N ILE A 46 -8.19 -11.09 4.49
CA ILE A 46 -6.93 -10.94 5.23
C ILE A 46 -6.12 -9.72 4.75
N MET A 47 -6.15 -9.47 3.44
CA MET A 47 -5.46 -8.35 2.79
C MET A 47 -6.36 -7.12 2.65
N GLN A 48 -7.65 -7.33 2.35
CA GLN A 48 -8.63 -6.26 2.09
C GLN A 48 -9.29 -5.69 3.36
N LEU A 49 -9.02 -6.26 4.53
CA LEU A 49 -9.67 -5.90 5.80
C LEU A 49 -11.21 -6.01 5.69
N GLN A 50 -11.93 -4.91 5.91
CA GLN A 50 -13.39 -4.82 5.72
C GLN A 50 -13.83 -4.93 4.24
N GLY A 51 -12.90 -4.85 3.30
CA GLY A 51 -13.13 -4.78 1.86
C GLY A 51 -12.46 -3.54 1.25
N THR A 52 -12.29 -3.54 -0.07
CA THR A 52 -11.72 -2.40 -0.79
C THR A 52 -12.66 -1.20 -0.69
N ASN A 53 -12.12 -0.07 -0.28
CA ASN A 53 -12.78 1.22 -0.37
C ASN A 53 -12.66 1.76 -1.80
N THR A 54 -13.81 1.96 -2.44
CA THR A 54 -13.91 2.77 -3.67
C THR A 54 -14.52 4.13 -3.33
N TYR A 55 -14.16 5.16 -4.08
CA TYR A 55 -14.58 6.53 -3.75
C TYR A 55 -15.22 7.24 -4.92
N LEU A 56 -16.40 7.80 -4.70
CA LEU A 56 -17.06 8.71 -5.63
C LEU A 56 -16.81 10.15 -5.18
N VAL A 57 -16.26 10.97 -6.08
CA VAL A 57 -15.73 12.30 -5.76
C VAL A 57 -16.37 13.39 -6.63
N GLY A 58 -16.80 14.48 -6.01
CA GLY A 58 -17.38 15.67 -6.65
C GLY A 58 -18.65 16.17 -5.94
N THR A 59 -19.16 17.33 -6.36
CA THR A 59 -20.44 17.90 -5.88
C THR A 59 -21.51 18.04 -6.97
N GLY A 60 -21.16 18.05 -8.26
CA GLY A 60 -22.12 18.03 -9.38
C GLY A 60 -22.46 16.65 -9.98
N PRO A 61 -23.28 16.61 -11.05
CA PRO A 61 -23.80 15.37 -11.62
C PRO A 61 -22.74 14.48 -12.29
N ALA A 62 -21.60 15.05 -12.69
CA ALA A 62 -20.44 14.30 -13.15
C ALA A 62 -19.48 14.06 -11.97
N ARG A 63 -19.10 12.80 -11.75
CA ARG A 63 -18.26 12.37 -10.63
C ARG A 63 -16.97 11.68 -11.11
N ILE A 64 -15.96 11.67 -10.25
CA ILE A 64 -14.77 10.84 -10.39
C ILE A 64 -14.99 9.59 -9.53
N LEU A 65 -14.76 8.40 -10.09
CA LEU A 65 -14.65 7.14 -9.32
C LEU A 65 -13.16 6.83 -9.11
N ILE A 66 -12.77 6.46 -7.90
CA ILE A 66 -11.43 5.97 -7.56
C ILE A 66 -11.54 4.50 -7.15
N ASP A 67 -10.81 3.66 -7.87
CA ASP A 67 -10.81 2.18 -7.81
C ASP A 67 -12.16 1.50 -8.07
N THR A 68 -12.11 0.20 -8.34
CA THR A 68 -13.28 -0.57 -8.82
C THR A 68 -13.55 -1.87 -8.04
N GLY A 69 -12.83 -2.12 -6.95
CA GLY A 69 -13.00 -3.36 -6.20
C GLY A 69 -12.57 -4.61 -6.98
N GLU A 70 -12.95 -5.78 -6.45
CA GLU A 70 -12.64 -7.09 -7.02
C GLU A 70 -13.67 -7.57 -8.09
N GLY A 71 -14.62 -6.72 -8.50
CA GLY A 71 -15.69 -7.13 -9.42
C GLY A 71 -16.78 -8.00 -8.77
N ARG A 72 -17.04 -7.78 -7.47
CA ARG A 72 -18.15 -8.44 -6.78
C ARG A 72 -19.49 -7.85 -7.28
N PRO A 73 -20.51 -8.66 -7.60
CA PRO A 73 -21.80 -8.16 -8.07
C PRO A 73 -22.45 -7.14 -7.13
N ILE A 74 -22.28 -7.31 -5.81
CA ILE A 74 -22.83 -6.41 -4.79
C ILE A 74 -22.30 -4.97 -4.93
N TRP A 75 -21.02 -4.81 -5.26
CA TRP A 75 -20.42 -3.50 -5.48
C TRP A 75 -20.97 -2.84 -6.74
N HIS A 76 -21.02 -3.59 -7.84
CA HIS A 76 -21.52 -3.09 -9.12
C HIS A 76 -22.98 -2.64 -9.01
N SER A 77 -23.85 -3.48 -8.43
CA SER A 77 -25.27 -3.16 -8.25
C SER A 77 -25.46 -1.90 -7.39
N MET A 78 -24.72 -1.78 -6.28
CA MET A 78 -24.79 -0.63 -5.38
C MET A 78 -24.32 0.66 -6.06
N LEU A 79 -23.20 0.62 -6.80
CA LEU A 79 -22.71 1.80 -7.51
C LEU A 79 -23.71 2.26 -8.56
N VAL A 80 -24.22 1.36 -9.40
CA VAL A 80 -25.17 1.68 -10.46
C VAL A 80 -26.48 2.22 -9.90
N GLU A 81 -27.00 1.62 -8.82
CA GLU A 81 -28.20 2.09 -8.14
C GLU A 81 -27.99 3.48 -7.54
N TYR A 82 -26.87 3.70 -6.84
CA TYR A 82 -26.54 5.00 -6.27
C TYR A 82 -26.41 6.10 -7.34
N LEU A 83 -25.74 5.81 -8.46
CA LEU A 83 -25.61 6.73 -9.58
C LEU A 83 -26.98 7.08 -10.18
N ARG A 84 -27.86 6.08 -10.36
CA ARG A 84 -29.21 6.28 -10.89
C ARG A 84 -30.07 7.13 -9.96
N GLU A 85 -30.14 6.79 -8.68
CA GLU A 85 -30.98 7.47 -7.69
C GLU A 85 -30.61 8.96 -7.53
N HIS A 86 -29.33 9.28 -7.69
CA HIS A 86 -28.81 10.63 -7.53
C HIS A 86 -28.60 11.37 -8.87
N ASN A 87 -29.02 10.80 -10.00
CA ASN A 87 -28.82 11.33 -11.35
C ASN A 87 -27.35 11.69 -11.64
N LEU A 88 -26.43 10.79 -11.29
CA LEU A 88 -24.99 10.95 -11.42
C LEU A 88 -24.45 10.15 -12.62
N THR A 89 -23.30 10.59 -13.13
CA THR A 89 -22.53 9.93 -14.18
C THR A 89 -21.05 9.93 -13.83
N LEU A 90 -20.27 9.01 -14.41
CA LEU A 90 -18.82 8.96 -14.23
C LEU A 90 -18.12 9.71 -15.36
N ALA A 91 -17.42 10.79 -15.02
CA ALA A 91 -16.55 11.51 -15.94
C ALA A 91 -15.17 10.86 -16.05
N TYR A 92 -14.67 10.34 -14.92
CA TYR A 92 -13.36 9.69 -14.82
C TYR A 92 -13.45 8.48 -13.90
N VAL A 93 -12.76 7.40 -14.27
CA VAL A 93 -12.48 6.27 -13.39
C VAL A 93 -10.97 6.21 -13.22
N LEU A 94 -10.47 6.53 -12.03
CA LEU A 94 -9.06 6.56 -11.72
C LEU A 94 -8.70 5.30 -10.94
N VAL A 95 -7.69 4.57 -11.42
CA VAL A 95 -7.22 3.34 -10.78
C VAL A 95 -5.88 3.62 -10.11
N THR A 96 -5.75 3.23 -8.84
CA THR A 96 -4.53 3.40 -8.05
C THR A 96 -3.42 2.51 -8.55
N HIS A 97 -3.66 1.22 -8.74
CA HIS A 97 -2.65 0.24 -9.18
C HIS A 97 -3.27 -1.06 -9.74
N TRP A 98 -2.44 -1.99 -10.19
CA TRP A 98 -2.87 -3.18 -10.94
C TRP A 98 -3.51 -4.32 -10.12
N HIS A 99 -3.46 -4.31 -8.78
CA HIS A 99 -3.97 -5.44 -8.01
C HIS A 99 -5.46 -5.69 -8.25
N GLY A 100 -5.85 -6.97 -8.23
CA GLY A 100 -7.16 -7.45 -8.67
C GLY A 100 -8.34 -6.83 -7.92
N ASP A 101 -8.15 -6.51 -6.64
CA ASP A 101 -9.14 -5.89 -5.78
C ASP A 101 -9.29 -4.37 -6.00
N HIS A 102 -8.51 -3.76 -6.90
CA HIS A 102 -8.67 -2.37 -7.34
C HIS A 102 -9.14 -2.27 -8.80
N VAL A 103 -8.80 -3.25 -9.65
CA VAL A 103 -9.11 -3.27 -11.09
C VAL A 103 -10.26 -4.22 -11.48
N GLY A 104 -10.67 -5.11 -10.58
CA GLY A 104 -11.55 -6.24 -10.88
C GLY A 104 -12.95 -5.84 -11.33
N GLY A 105 -13.46 -4.67 -10.90
CA GLY A 105 -14.77 -4.17 -11.31
C GLY A 105 -14.79 -3.43 -12.65
N ILE A 106 -13.65 -3.25 -13.31
CA ILE A 106 -13.58 -2.57 -14.62
C ILE A 106 -14.45 -3.25 -15.69
N PRO A 107 -14.42 -4.59 -15.88
CA PRO A 107 -15.26 -5.27 -16.86
C PRO A 107 -16.75 -5.04 -16.60
N ASP A 108 -17.19 -5.02 -15.34
CA ASP A 108 -18.58 -4.78 -14.97
C ASP A 108 -19.03 -3.36 -15.34
N LEU A 109 -18.16 -2.36 -15.13
CA LEU A 109 -18.41 -0.98 -15.55
C LEU A 109 -18.57 -0.86 -17.06
N ILE A 110 -17.68 -1.49 -17.84
CA ILE A 110 -17.72 -1.46 -19.30
C ILE A 110 -18.96 -2.20 -19.84
N ALA A 111 -19.33 -3.33 -19.22
CA ALA A 111 -20.52 -4.08 -19.59
C ALA A 111 -21.81 -3.26 -19.35
N HIS A 112 -21.83 -2.44 -18.30
CA HIS A 112 -22.94 -1.54 -18.00
C HIS A 112 -23.00 -0.32 -18.92
N ASP A 113 -21.86 0.35 -19.14
CA ASP A 113 -21.72 1.49 -20.05
C ASP A 113 -20.40 1.39 -20.83
N PRO A 114 -20.43 0.93 -22.09
CA PRO A 114 -19.24 0.80 -22.93
C PRO A 114 -18.49 2.12 -23.13
N THR A 115 -19.15 3.28 -22.97
CA THR A 115 -18.49 4.58 -23.11
C THR A 115 -17.49 4.88 -21.99
N LEU A 116 -17.57 4.15 -20.87
CA LEU A 116 -16.62 4.26 -19.76
C LEU A 116 -15.24 3.71 -20.11
N GLN A 117 -15.11 2.85 -21.12
CA GLN A 117 -13.80 2.27 -21.48
C GLN A 117 -12.75 3.37 -21.73
N SER A 118 -13.12 4.41 -22.48
CA SER A 118 -12.24 5.57 -22.77
C SER A 118 -12.19 6.61 -21.66
N ARG A 119 -12.73 6.30 -20.47
CA ARG A 119 -12.69 7.15 -19.27
C ARG A 119 -12.00 6.48 -18.08
N ILE A 120 -11.44 5.29 -18.27
CA ILE A 120 -10.64 4.59 -17.27
C ILE A 120 -9.18 5.01 -17.44
N TYR A 121 -8.57 5.43 -16.34
CA TYR A 121 -7.20 5.92 -16.30
C TYR A 121 -6.38 5.10 -15.30
N LYS A 122 -5.17 4.70 -15.71
CA LYS A 122 -4.19 3.98 -14.86
C LYS A 122 -2.77 4.37 -15.30
N HIS A 123 -1.79 4.35 -14.39
CA HIS A 123 -0.42 4.75 -14.74
C HIS A 123 0.21 3.84 -15.82
N ARG A 124 0.03 2.51 -15.69
CA ARG A 124 0.38 1.52 -16.73
C ARG A 124 -0.91 0.92 -17.30
N PRO A 125 -1.59 1.61 -18.22
CA PRO A 125 -2.94 1.25 -18.66
C PRO A 125 -2.97 -0.08 -19.42
N ASP A 126 -4.04 -0.84 -19.22
CA ASP A 126 -4.38 -1.97 -20.07
C ASP A 126 -5.01 -1.50 -21.39
N ARG A 127 -5.23 -2.44 -22.32
CA ARG A 127 -5.82 -2.12 -23.62
C ARG A 127 -7.17 -1.40 -23.47
N GLY A 128 -7.24 -0.20 -24.02
CA GLY A 128 -8.45 0.63 -24.03
C GLY A 128 -8.58 1.59 -22.85
N GLN A 129 -7.69 1.50 -21.86
CA GLN A 129 -7.55 2.49 -20.79
C GLN A 129 -6.60 3.61 -21.22
N LEU A 130 -6.63 4.73 -20.49
CA LEU A 130 -5.79 5.91 -20.71
C LEU A 130 -4.66 6.00 -19.67
N PRO A 131 -3.48 6.50 -20.05
CA PRO A 131 -2.37 6.66 -19.11
C PRO A 131 -2.64 7.80 -18.11
N ILE A 132 -2.10 7.67 -16.90
CA ILE A 132 -1.99 8.77 -15.93
C ILE A 132 -0.53 9.21 -15.81
N ALA A 133 -0.28 10.50 -16.00
CA ALA A 133 1.00 11.13 -15.72
C ALA A 133 1.06 11.64 -14.27
N ASP A 134 2.27 11.64 -13.69
CA ASP A 134 2.51 12.28 -12.39
C ASP A 134 2.17 13.78 -12.44
N GLY A 135 1.42 14.25 -11.45
CA GLY A 135 0.92 15.63 -11.37
C GLY A 135 -0.29 15.94 -12.25
N GLN A 136 -0.80 14.99 -13.04
CA GLN A 136 -2.00 15.18 -13.86
C GLN A 136 -3.22 15.50 -12.98
N ARG A 137 -4.06 16.44 -13.43
CA ARG A 137 -5.28 16.86 -12.74
C ARG A 137 -6.53 16.40 -13.47
N PHE A 138 -7.51 15.95 -12.69
CA PHE A 138 -8.84 15.55 -13.13
C PHE A 138 -9.86 16.41 -12.38
N THR A 139 -10.72 17.13 -13.11
CA THR A 139 -11.59 18.14 -12.51
C THR A 139 -13.04 17.83 -12.85
N VAL A 140 -13.87 17.86 -11.82
CA VAL A 140 -15.33 17.84 -11.92
C VAL A 140 -15.91 18.99 -11.09
N ALA A 141 -17.22 19.21 -11.14
CA ALA A 141 -17.86 20.22 -10.31
C ALA A 141 -17.55 19.97 -8.83
N GLY A 142 -16.89 20.94 -8.19
CA GLY A 142 -16.57 20.94 -6.76
C GLY A 142 -15.36 20.09 -6.32
N ALA A 143 -14.63 19.45 -7.23
CA ALA A 143 -13.43 18.70 -6.88
C ALA A 143 -12.36 18.68 -7.98
N THR A 144 -11.10 18.81 -7.58
CA THR A 144 -9.90 18.68 -8.40
C THR A 144 -9.01 17.61 -7.80
N VAL A 145 -8.84 16.51 -8.53
CA VAL A 145 -8.04 15.36 -8.11
C VAL A 145 -6.72 15.35 -8.86
N ARG A 146 -5.60 15.48 -8.14
CA ARG A 146 -4.24 15.47 -8.69
C ARG A 146 -3.55 14.13 -8.44
N ALA A 147 -3.08 13.48 -9.49
CA ALA A 147 -2.35 12.22 -9.41
C ALA A 147 -0.92 12.42 -8.93
N ILE A 148 -0.45 11.53 -8.05
CA ILE A 148 0.90 11.49 -7.51
C ILE A 148 1.46 10.08 -7.70
N PHE A 149 2.50 9.95 -8.50
CA PHE A 149 3.18 8.68 -8.69
C PHE A 149 3.95 8.29 -7.44
N THR A 150 3.59 7.14 -6.89
CA THR A 150 4.06 6.67 -5.59
C THR A 150 4.31 5.15 -5.64
N PRO A 151 5.33 4.70 -6.39
CA PRO A 151 5.65 3.27 -6.51
C PRO A 151 6.18 2.68 -5.20
N GLY A 152 6.38 1.38 -5.18
CA GLY A 152 6.92 0.64 -4.03
C GLY A 152 5.96 -0.43 -3.50
N HIS A 153 4.68 -0.10 -3.27
CA HIS A 153 3.65 -1.13 -3.06
C HIS A 153 3.40 -1.90 -4.36
N ALA A 154 3.24 -1.19 -5.45
CA ALA A 154 3.16 -1.72 -6.80
C ALA A 154 3.89 -0.78 -7.77
N VAL A 155 4.42 -1.34 -8.85
CA VAL A 155 5.21 -0.63 -9.87
C VAL A 155 4.44 0.46 -10.63
N ASP A 156 3.11 0.46 -10.56
CA ASP A 156 2.24 1.44 -11.20
C ASP A 156 1.39 2.24 -10.19
N HIS A 157 1.74 2.20 -8.91
CA HIS A 157 0.91 2.77 -7.85
C HIS A 157 0.84 4.30 -7.89
N MET A 158 -0.39 4.81 -7.79
CA MET A 158 -0.76 6.21 -7.75
C MET A 158 -1.54 6.52 -6.48
N CYS A 159 -1.18 7.61 -5.80
CA CYS A 159 -2.04 8.28 -4.85
C CYS A 159 -2.73 9.45 -5.54
N PHE A 160 -3.86 9.91 -4.99
CA PHE A 160 -4.62 11.02 -5.56
C PHE A 160 -4.92 12.08 -4.52
N VAL A 161 -4.48 13.31 -4.70
CA VAL A 161 -4.78 14.44 -3.79
C VAL A 161 -6.08 15.10 -4.23
N ILE A 162 -7.02 15.32 -3.32
CA ILE A 162 -8.18 16.19 -3.53
C ILE A 162 -7.82 17.59 -3.01
N GLU A 163 -7.62 18.53 -3.94
CA GLU A 163 -7.04 19.84 -3.62
C GLU A 163 -7.95 20.68 -2.70
N GLU A 164 -9.27 20.50 -2.78
CA GLU A 164 -10.26 21.27 -1.99
C GLU A 164 -10.40 20.81 -0.52
N GLU A 165 -9.89 19.64 -0.15
CA GLU A 165 -10.05 19.11 1.22
C GLU A 165 -8.74 18.94 1.98
N ASN A 166 -7.60 19.32 1.39
CA ASN A 166 -6.27 19.02 1.93
C ASN A 166 -6.12 17.52 2.31
N ALA A 167 -6.66 16.64 1.47
CA ALA A 167 -6.74 15.21 1.73
C ALA A 167 -6.22 14.40 0.54
N ILE A 168 -5.90 13.13 0.79
CA ILE A 168 -5.30 12.24 -0.21
C ILE A 168 -5.94 10.85 -0.17
N PHE A 169 -6.26 10.31 -1.33
CA PHE A 169 -6.55 8.89 -1.52
C PHE A 169 -5.22 8.15 -1.59
N THR A 170 -4.93 7.36 -0.56
CA THR A 170 -3.60 6.75 -0.38
C THR A 170 -3.45 5.41 -1.08
N GLY A 171 -4.56 4.86 -1.62
CA GLY A 171 -4.57 3.50 -2.17
C GLY A 171 -4.00 2.52 -1.14
N ASP A 172 -3.12 1.65 -1.60
CA ASP A 172 -2.50 0.64 -0.74
C ASP A 172 -1.15 1.07 -0.21
N ASN A 173 -0.69 2.30 -0.49
CA ASN A 173 0.54 2.77 0.13
C ASN A 173 0.39 3.03 1.63
N VAL A 174 -0.76 3.52 2.08
CA VAL A 174 -1.03 3.78 3.51
C VAL A 174 -2.45 3.34 3.82
N LEU A 175 -2.59 2.33 4.67
CA LEU A 175 -3.87 1.73 5.03
C LEU A 175 -4.49 2.38 6.26
N GLY A 176 -5.82 2.32 6.40
CA GLY A 176 -6.52 2.82 7.58
C GLY A 176 -6.11 2.07 8.86
N HIS A 177 -5.93 0.75 8.75
CA HIS A 177 -5.49 -0.11 9.85
C HIS A 177 -4.27 -0.93 9.43
N GLY A 178 -3.38 -1.21 10.37
CA GLY A 178 -2.14 -1.95 10.10
C GLY A 178 -1.21 -1.25 9.11
N PHE A 179 -0.36 -2.06 8.47
CA PHE A 179 0.67 -1.67 7.52
C PHE A 179 0.47 -2.33 6.16
N SER A 180 0.90 -1.65 5.09
CA SER A 180 0.88 -2.23 3.75
C SER A 180 2.00 -3.24 3.54
N VAL A 181 1.79 -4.15 2.58
CA VAL A 181 2.84 -4.97 1.98
C VAL A 181 3.54 -4.14 0.91
N LEU A 182 4.84 -4.34 0.72
CA LEU A 182 5.64 -3.62 -0.27
C LEU A 182 6.34 -4.60 -1.23
N GLN A 183 6.46 -4.20 -2.49
CA GLN A 183 7.24 -4.90 -3.52
C GLN A 183 8.67 -4.39 -3.59
N ASP A 184 8.90 -3.09 -3.39
CA ASP A 184 10.21 -2.45 -3.37
C ASP A 184 10.31 -1.46 -2.21
N LEU A 185 11.21 -1.72 -1.27
CA LEU A 185 11.33 -0.92 -0.05
C LEU A 185 11.91 0.47 -0.33
N ALA A 186 12.84 0.59 -1.29
CA ALA A 186 13.50 1.85 -1.59
C ALA A 186 12.52 2.83 -2.22
N GLU A 187 11.81 2.38 -3.25
CA GLU A 187 10.74 3.14 -3.90
C GLU A 187 9.62 3.45 -2.90
N TYR A 188 9.22 2.47 -2.08
CA TYR A 188 8.15 2.66 -1.09
C TYR A 188 8.51 3.73 -0.05
N MET A 189 9.73 3.70 0.51
CA MET A 189 10.16 4.73 1.45
C MET A 189 10.25 6.12 0.81
N ALA A 190 10.72 6.21 -0.43
CA ALA A 190 10.73 7.48 -1.18
C ALA A 190 9.29 7.99 -1.41
N SER A 191 8.36 7.10 -1.73
CA SER A 191 6.93 7.40 -1.85
C SER A 191 6.30 7.86 -0.54
N LEU A 192 6.62 7.22 0.59
CA LEU A 192 6.14 7.66 1.91
C LEU A 192 6.66 9.07 2.26
N ALA A 193 7.94 9.34 2.02
CA ALA A 193 8.51 10.67 2.22
C ALA A 193 7.82 11.71 1.31
N ARG A 194 7.57 11.35 0.05
CA ARG A 194 6.83 12.18 -0.90
C ARG A 194 5.41 12.47 -0.43
N ILE A 195 4.68 11.47 0.05
CA ILE A 195 3.31 11.62 0.59
C ILE A 195 3.32 12.56 1.80
N ALA A 196 4.25 12.37 2.74
CA ALA A 196 4.36 13.23 3.92
C ALA A 196 4.65 14.69 3.55
N ALA A 197 5.48 14.92 2.53
CA ALA A 197 5.82 16.26 2.05
C ALA A 197 4.64 17.01 1.36
N LEU A 198 3.55 16.31 0.99
CA LEU A 198 2.37 16.95 0.42
C LEU A 198 1.60 17.81 1.44
N GLY A 199 1.77 17.56 2.74
CA GLY A 199 1.11 18.32 3.80
C GLY A 199 -0.39 18.05 3.95
N CYS A 200 -0.91 16.95 3.39
CA CYS A 200 -2.29 16.54 3.56
C CYS A 200 -2.57 16.12 5.01
N GLU A 201 -3.73 16.53 5.54
CA GLU A 201 -4.12 16.25 6.93
C GLU A 201 -4.90 14.94 7.07
N ARG A 202 -5.67 14.56 6.04
CA ARG A 202 -6.53 13.38 6.03
C ARG A 202 -6.18 12.41 4.91
N GLY A 203 -6.26 11.11 5.19
CA GLY A 203 -6.11 10.03 4.22
C GLY A 203 -7.39 9.23 4.00
N TYR A 204 -7.70 8.92 2.74
CA TYR A 204 -8.75 8.01 2.30
C TYR A 204 -8.10 6.74 1.72
N PRO A 205 -7.91 5.69 2.53
CA PRO A 205 -7.11 4.52 2.14
C PRO A 205 -7.85 3.55 1.23
N GLY A 206 -7.11 2.74 0.48
CA GLY A 206 -7.66 1.61 -0.28
C GLY A 206 -8.36 0.60 0.62
N HIS A 207 -7.87 0.40 1.84
CA HIS A 207 -8.47 -0.50 2.84
C HIS A 207 -8.52 0.14 4.23
N GLY A 208 -9.57 -0.17 5.00
CA GLY A 208 -9.73 0.30 6.38
C GLY A 208 -10.47 1.63 6.53
N ALA A 209 -10.43 2.18 7.74
CA ALA A 209 -11.13 3.42 8.08
C ALA A 209 -10.40 4.66 7.54
N VAL A 210 -11.10 5.80 7.49
CA VAL A 210 -10.49 7.11 7.20
C VAL A 210 -9.35 7.37 8.17
N ILE A 211 -8.24 7.90 7.65
CA ILE A 211 -7.08 8.32 8.43
C ILE A 211 -7.29 9.80 8.77
N GLU A 212 -7.80 10.09 9.97
CA GLU A 212 -8.10 11.46 10.39
C GLU A 212 -6.84 12.30 10.71
N ASP A 213 -5.77 11.65 11.17
CA ASP A 213 -4.45 12.27 11.39
C ASP A 213 -3.42 11.58 10.50
N LEU A 214 -3.38 11.99 9.23
CA LEU A 214 -2.43 11.47 8.26
C LEU A 214 -0.97 11.77 8.66
N PRO A 215 -0.60 12.97 9.13
CA PRO A 215 0.77 13.22 9.58
C PRO A 215 1.27 12.22 10.63
N ALA A 216 0.47 11.92 11.65
CA ALA A 216 0.83 10.93 12.67
C ALA A 216 0.94 9.51 12.07
N LYS A 217 0.00 9.14 11.19
CA LYS A 217 0.03 7.84 10.49
C LYS A 217 1.27 7.69 9.59
N MET A 218 1.67 8.74 8.89
CA MET A 218 2.88 8.77 8.07
C MET A 218 4.14 8.61 8.93
N GLN A 219 4.23 9.32 10.05
CA GLN A 219 5.35 9.15 10.98
C GLN A 219 5.43 7.72 11.55
N LEU A 220 4.29 7.08 11.79
CA LEU A 220 4.25 5.66 12.19
C LEU A 220 4.79 4.76 11.07
N TYR A 221 4.33 4.93 9.83
CA TYR A 221 4.79 4.16 8.68
C TYR A 221 6.28 4.34 8.40
N ILE A 222 6.78 5.56 8.44
CA ILE A 222 8.20 5.85 8.20
C ILE A 222 9.07 5.22 9.30
N ARG A 223 8.74 5.47 10.58
CA ARG A 223 9.50 4.88 11.71
C ARG A 223 9.49 3.36 11.69
N HIS A 224 8.37 2.75 11.34
CA HIS A 224 8.24 1.30 11.23
C HIS A 224 9.22 0.73 10.19
N ASN A 225 9.25 1.32 8.99
CA ASN A 225 10.15 0.86 7.94
C ASN A 225 11.62 1.14 8.27
N GLU A 226 11.93 2.30 8.85
CA GLU A 226 13.29 2.63 9.30
C GLU A 226 13.78 1.66 10.39
N ALA A 227 12.94 1.34 11.38
CA ALA A 227 13.29 0.39 12.44
C ALA A 227 13.63 -0.99 11.87
N ARG A 228 12.85 -1.48 10.89
CA ARG A 228 13.12 -2.76 10.22
C ARG A 228 14.45 -2.75 9.47
N VAL A 229 14.76 -1.67 8.76
CA VAL A 229 16.07 -1.52 8.09
C VAL A 229 17.21 -1.54 9.10
N GLN A 230 17.06 -0.84 10.23
CA GLN A 230 18.09 -0.80 11.28
C GLN A 230 18.29 -2.16 11.97
N GLN A 231 17.23 -2.96 12.17
CA GLN A 231 17.33 -4.31 12.71
C GLN A 231 18.17 -5.22 11.81
N VAL A 232 17.96 -5.16 10.49
CA VAL A 232 18.77 -5.92 9.53
C VAL A 232 20.24 -5.51 9.59
N ILE A 233 20.52 -4.20 9.61
CA ILE A 233 21.90 -3.70 9.74
C ILE A 233 22.54 -4.20 11.04
N ALA A 234 21.84 -4.08 12.18
CA ALA A 234 22.36 -4.48 13.48
C ALA A 234 22.69 -5.99 13.55
N VAL A 235 21.81 -6.84 13.02
CA VAL A 235 22.03 -8.29 12.95
C VAL A 235 23.25 -8.64 12.11
N LEU A 236 23.41 -7.99 10.94
CA LEU A 236 24.59 -8.20 10.10
C LEU A 236 25.88 -7.73 10.80
N ALA A 237 25.85 -6.57 11.46
CA ALA A 237 26.99 -6.02 12.21
C ALA A 237 27.42 -6.92 13.37
N GLU A 238 26.48 -7.51 14.10
CA GLU A 238 26.76 -8.46 15.18
C GLU A 238 27.33 -9.78 14.66
N SER A 239 26.84 -10.26 13.52
CA SER A 239 27.32 -11.51 12.91
C SER A 239 28.82 -11.45 12.57
N MET A 240 29.32 -10.28 12.18
CA MET A 240 30.72 -10.02 11.84
C MET A 240 31.66 -10.03 13.06
N LYS A 241 31.11 -9.93 14.29
CA LYS A 241 31.89 -9.95 15.55
C LYS A 241 32.11 -11.35 16.10
N LEU A 242 31.46 -12.38 15.54
CA LEU A 242 31.56 -13.75 16.04
C LEU A 242 32.87 -14.42 15.57
N PRO A 243 33.66 -15.02 16.48
CA PRO A 243 34.94 -15.64 16.12
C PRO A 243 34.73 -16.84 15.18
N GLY A 244 35.43 -16.83 14.04
CA GLY A 244 35.46 -17.95 13.09
C GLY A 244 34.51 -17.84 11.88
N LYS A 245 33.69 -16.80 11.76
CA LYS A 245 32.86 -16.56 10.57
C LYS A 245 33.22 -15.24 9.88
N ARG A 246 33.89 -15.35 8.73
CA ARG A 246 33.98 -14.29 7.71
C ARG A 246 32.82 -14.33 6.71
N SER A 247 31.90 -15.28 6.86
CA SER A 247 30.82 -15.48 5.91
C SER A 247 29.56 -14.82 6.44
N GLY A 248 28.93 -13.97 5.63
CA GLY A 248 27.72 -13.23 5.97
C GLY A 248 26.54 -14.11 6.38
N MET A 249 25.33 -13.58 6.47
CA MET A 249 24.13 -14.34 6.84
C MET A 249 23.23 -14.61 5.63
N THR A 250 22.59 -15.79 5.59
CA THR A 250 21.51 -16.04 4.61
C THR A 250 20.22 -15.34 5.04
N VAL A 251 19.29 -15.14 4.12
CA VAL A 251 17.99 -14.49 4.43
C VAL A 251 17.23 -15.23 5.55
N PRO A 252 17.14 -16.58 5.56
CA PRO A 252 16.55 -17.30 6.69
C PRO A 252 17.30 -17.12 8.02
N GLU A 253 18.64 -17.08 8.02
CA GLU A 253 19.44 -16.82 9.23
C GLU A 253 19.16 -15.41 9.79
N ILE A 254 19.03 -14.40 8.92
CA ILE A 254 18.67 -13.02 9.31
C ILE A 254 17.24 -13.00 9.86
N GLY A 255 16.31 -13.69 9.19
CA GLY A 255 14.93 -13.83 9.65
C GLY A 255 14.85 -14.43 11.04
N GLN A 256 15.52 -15.56 11.28
CA GLN A 256 15.53 -16.18 12.61
C GLN A 256 16.17 -15.28 13.69
N ALA A 257 17.19 -14.50 13.34
CA ALA A 257 17.83 -13.58 14.28
C ALA A 257 16.93 -12.39 14.66
N ILE A 258 16.13 -11.88 13.72
CA ILE A 258 15.19 -10.77 13.97
C ILE A 258 13.90 -11.25 14.63
N TYR A 259 13.37 -12.39 14.16
CA TYR A 259 12.01 -12.83 14.44
C TYR A 259 11.92 -14.01 15.42
N GLY A 260 13.04 -14.64 15.79
CA GLY A 260 13.07 -15.82 16.66
C GLY A 260 12.63 -17.10 15.98
N GLU A 261 12.08 -18.05 16.75
CA GLU A 261 11.47 -19.27 16.19
C GLU A 261 10.13 -18.94 15.54
N VAL A 262 10.10 -19.03 14.21
CA VAL A 262 8.91 -18.79 13.39
C VAL A 262 8.61 -20.06 12.58
N PRO A 263 7.33 -20.45 12.40
CA PRO A 263 6.97 -21.55 11.50
C PRO A 263 7.60 -21.37 10.11
N GLY A 264 8.21 -22.44 9.58
CA GLY A 264 8.97 -22.40 8.33
C GLY A 264 8.18 -21.82 7.15
N GLU A 265 6.88 -22.10 7.07
CA GLU A 265 5.99 -21.57 6.03
C GLU A 265 5.86 -20.04 6.07
N ILE A 266 5.85 -19.43 7.26
CA ILE A 266 5.82 -17.96 7.41
C ILE A 266 7.18 -17.36 7.06
N ILE A 267 8.26 -18.06 7.42
CA ILE A 267 9.61 -17.66 7.03
C ILE A 267 9.72 -17.60 5.50
N GLU A 268 9.31 -18.67 4.82
CA GLU A 268 9.42 -18.79 3.37
C GLU A 268 8.49 -17.84 2.61
N ASN A 269 7.22 -17.73 3.03
CA ASN A 269 6.21 -17.03 2.26
C ASN A 269 6.09 -15.53 2.57
N ALA A 270 6.53 -15.07 3.74
CA ALA A 270 6.38 -13.67 4.15
C ALA A 270 7.72 -13.00 4.50
N ILE A 271 8.54 -13.65 5.32
CA ILE A 271 9.77 -13.03 5.85
C ILE A 271 10.87 -12.98 4.80
N VAL A 272 11.12 -14.08 4.08
CA VAL A 272 12.19 -14.15 3.07
C VAL A 272 11.97 -13.13 1.94
N PRO A 273 10.77 -13.00 1.35
CA PRO A 273 10.51 -11.96 0.35
C PRO A 273 10.75 -10.55 0.91
N PHE A 274 10.25 -10.25 2.11
CA PHE A 274 10.40 -8.94 2.73
C PHE A 274 11.88 -8.60 3.03
N LEU A 275 12.61 -9.50 3.68
CA LEU A 275 14.03 -9.27 4.02
C LEU A 275 14.91 -9.17 2.78
N SER A 276 14.57 -9.90 1.71
CA SER A 276 15.28 -9.77 0.44
C SER A 276 15.19 -8.35 -0.10
N GLN A 277 14.02 -7.69 -0.01
CA GLN A 277 13.85 -6.29 -0.42
C GLN A 277 14.68 -5.33 0.45
N VAL A 278 14.71 -5.55 1.77
CA VAL A 278 15.54 -4.75 2.68
C VAL A 278 17.02 -4.85 2.30
N LEU A 279 17.50 -6.06 2.06
CA LEU A 279 18.90 -6.33 1.74
C LEU A 279 19.33 -5.75 0.39
N TRP A 280 18.46 -5.83 -0.62
CA TRP A 280 18.72 -5.20 -1.92
C TRP A 280 18.78 -3.68 -1.82
N LYS A 281 17.81 -3.05 -1.14
CA LYS A 281 17.87 -1.61 -0.85
C LYS A 281 19.18 -1.23 -0.17
N LEU A 282 19.59 -1.99 0.85
CA LEU A 282 20.83 -1.71 1.57
C LEU A 282 22.07 -1.89 0.69
N ALA A 283 22.05 -2.80 -0.28
CA ALA A 283 23.14 -3.00 -1.22
C ALA A 283 23.23 -1.85 -2.24
N GLU A 284 22.09 -1.35 -2.73
CA GLU A 284 22.02 -0.14 -3.55
C GLU A 284 22.54 1.09 -2.80
N ASP A 285 22.19 1.21 -1.51
CA ASP A 285 22.71 2.22 -0.59
C ASP A 285 24.19 1.99 -0.20
N ARG A 286 24.83 0.91 -0.71
CA ARG A 286 26.22 0.50 -0.40
C ARG A 286 26.50 0.27 1.09
N LYS A 287 25.49 -0.12 1.85
CA LYS A 287 25.59 -0.45 3.28
C LYS A 287 25.87 -1.93 3.53
N VAL A 288 25.46 -2.79 2.61
CA VAL A 288 25.69 -4.25 2.70
C VAL A 288 26.24 -4.79 1.38
N GLY A 289 27.01 -5.86 1.45
CA GLY A 289 27.50 -6.63 0.33
C GLY A 289 26.95 -8.06 0.37
N PHE A 290 27.15 -8.80 -0.71
CA PHE A 290 26.74 -10.20 -0.78
C PHE A 290 27.73 -11.05 -1.58
N GLU A 291 27.77 -12.33 -1.26
CA GLU A 291 28.56 -13.31 -1.99
C GLU A 291 27.88 -13.66 -3.34
N PRO A 292 28.62 -13.71 -4.47
CA PRO A 292 28.09 -14.19 -5.75
C PRO A 292 27.60 -15.64 -5.63
N GLY A 293 26.49 -15.98 -6.29
CA GLY A 293 25.98 -17.35 -6.34
C GLY A 293 24.46 -17.46 -6.27
N GLU A 294 24.01 -18.68 -6.00
CA GLU A 294 22.60 -19.08 -5.92
C GLU A 294 21.84 -18.21 -4.90
N THR A 295 20.75 -17.57 -5.32
CA THR A 295 20.01 -16.58 -4.51
C THR A 295 19.54 -17.13 -3.16
N SER A 296 19.13 -18.40 -3.11
CA SER A 296 18.65 -19.07 -1.88
C SER A 296 19.75 -19.32 -0.85
N LYS A 297 21.02 -19.39 -1.27
CA LYS A 297 22.20 -19.64 -0.41
C LYS A 297 23.07 -18.40 -0.23
N ARG A 298 22.69 -17.29 -0.84
CA ARG A 298 23.45 -16.03 -0.83
C ARG A 298 23.62 -15.54 0.59
N ARG A 299 24.87 -15.23 0.95
CA ARG A 299 25.23 -14.68 2.25
C ARG A 299 25.46 -13.17 2.11
N TRP A 300 24.88 -12.41 3.02
CA TRP A 300 24.90 -10.95 3.08
C TRP A 300 25.72 -10.48 4.27
N PHE A 301 26.49 -9.42 4.11
CA PHE A 301 27.37 -8.88 5.16
C PHE A 301 27.35 -7.36 5.15
N GLU A 302 27.55 -6.75 6.31
CA GLU A 302 27.69 -5.29 6.42
C GLU A 302 28.99 -4.82 5.74
N LEU A 303 28.91 -3.73 4.98
CA LEU A 303 30.08 -3.03 4.48
C LEU A 303 30.51 -2.02 5.54
N VAL A 304 31.66 -2.27 6.16
CA VAL A 304 32.24 -1.31 7.12
C VAL A 304 32.58 -0.04 6.35
N SER A 305 32.01 1.08 6.76
CA SER A 305 32.39 2.41 6.26
C SER A 305 33.88 2.60 6.56
N GLN A 306 34.70 2.81 5.53
CA GLN A 306 36.08 3.30 5.74
C GLN A 306 36.06 4.74 6.23
#